data_AF-A0A2L2T5A4-F1
#
_entry.id   AF-A0A2L2T5A4-F1
#
_cell.length_a   1.000
_cell.length_b   1.000
_cell.length_c   1.000
_cell.angle_alpha   90.00
_cell.angle_beta   90.00
_cell.angle_gamma   90.00
#
_symmetry.space_group_name_H-M   'P 1'
#
loop_
_entity.id
_entity.type
_entity.pdbx_description
1 polymer ?
#
loop_
_entity_poly.entity_id
_entity_poly.type
_entity_poly.pdbx_seq_one_letter_code
_entity_poly.pdbx_strand_id
1 'polypeptide(L)' 'MHNPIPIYGLLVLIFFSANSPVHASSPEMVIPLLGSNPCTWGPSFWCASEENMKRCGVTAEECEKYASDVY' A
#
# COMPACT_ATOMS: atom_id res chain seq x y z
N MET A 1 -24.18 41.22 38.80
CA MET A 1 -23.84 39.78 38.66
C MET A 1 -23.68 39.48 37.18
N HIS A 2 -22.53 39.80 36.59
CA HIS A 2 -22.15 39.31 35.27
C HIS A 2 -20.69 38.90 35.41
N ASN A 3 -20.47 37.58 35.36
CA ASN A 3 -19.16 36.96 35.44
C ASN A 3 -18.47 37.18 34.09
N PRO A 4 -17.36 37.92 33.99
CA PRO A 4 -16.71 38.13 32.71
C PRO A 4 -16.05 36.81 32.28
N ILE A 5 -16.55 36.22 31.20
CA ILE A 5 -15.97 35.05 30.56
C ILE A 5 -14.55 35.46 30.08
N PRO A 6 -13.47 34.75 30.47
CA PRO A 6 -12.13 35.16 30.12
C PRO A 6 -11.95 35.10 28.60
N ILE A 7 -11.73 36.27 27.99
CA ILE A 7 -11.37 36.48 26.57
C ILE A 7 -10.19 35.59 26.12
N TYR A 8 -9.39 35.15 27.09
CA TYR A 8 -8.33 34.16 26.93
C TYR A 8 -8.85 32.80 26.41
N GLY A 9 -10.02 32.35 26.87
CA GLY A 9 -10.63 31.10 26.42
C GLY A 9 -11.08 31.14 24.96
N LEU A 10 -11.57 32.29 24.49
CA LEU A 10 -11.93 32.49 23.08
C LEU A 10 -10.68 32.44 22.19
N LEU A 11 -9.60 33.13 22.57
CA LEU A 11 -8.36 33.15 21.78
C LEU A 11 -7.73 31.76 21.65
N VAL A 12 -7.71 30.96 22.70
CA VAL A 12 -7.16 29.58 22.67
C VAL A 12 -7.90 28.73 21.62
N LEU A 13 -9.23 28.81 21.52
CA LEU A 13 -10.00 28.07 20.52
C LEU A 13 -9.64 28.45 19.07
N ILE A 14 -9.35 29.74 18.81
CA ILE A 14 -8.96 30.20 17.47
C ILE A 14 -7.57 29.67 17.09
N PHE A 15 -6.60 29.68 18.02
CA PHE A 15 -5.24 29.19 17.76
C PHE A 15 -5.16 27.68 17.48
N PHE A 16 -5.99 26.87 18.15
CA PHE A 16 -6.09 25.43 17.88
C PHE A 16 -6.70 25.13 16.49
N SER A 17 -7.61 25.98 16.00
CA SER A 17 -8.24 25.78 14.69
C SER A 17 -7.32 26.11 13.50
N ALA A 18 -6.34 27.00 13.68
CA ALA A 18 -5.47 27.47 12.60
C ALA A 18 -4.21 26.60 12.37
N ASN A 19 -3.89 25.67 13.28
CA ASN A 19 -2.71 24.81 13.20
C ASN A 19 -3.03 23.35 12.88
N SER A 20 -4.23 23.04 12.40
CA SER A 20 -4.53 21.69 11.93
C SER A 20 -4.06 21.54 10.47
N PRO A 21 -2.98 20.79 10.17
CA PRO A 21 -2.69 20.37 8.81
C PRO A 21 -3.72 19.29 8.43
N VAL A 22 -4.94 19.71 8.10
CA VAL A 22 -5.81 18.93 7.22
C VAL A 22 -5.23 19.05 5.81
N HIS A 23 -4.10 18.39 5.60
CA HIS A 23 -3.72 17.96 4.27
C HIS A 23 -4.19 16.52 4.14
N ALA A 24 -5.46 16.36 3.80
CA ALA A 24 -6.02 15.08 3.40
C ALA A 24 -5.45 14.72 2.03
N SER A 25 -4.19 14.31 1.96
CA SER A 25 -3.72 13.43 0.90
C SER A 25 -4.18 12.02 1.27
N SER A 26 -5.47 11.73 1.07
CA SER A 26 -5.93 10.34 1.13
C SER A 26 -5.20 9.61 0.00
N PRO A 27 -4.42 8.54 0.28
CA PRO A 27 -3.89 7.73 -0.80
C PRO A 27 -5.08 7.14 -1.55
N GLU A 28 -5.18 7.41 -2.85
CA GLU A 28 -6.08 6.69 -3.74
C GLU A 28 -5.79 5.20 -3.58
N MET A 29 -6.69 4.46 -2.91
CA MET A 29 -6.54 3.02 -2.72
C MET A 29 -6.82 2.35 -4.07
N VAL A 30 -5.78 2.17 -4.88
CA VAL A 30 -5.86 1.34 -6.07
C VAL A 30 -5.88 -0.12 -5.59
N ILE A 31 -7.07 -0.70 -5.51
CA ILE A 31 -7.22 -2.15 -5.26
C ILE A 31 -6.85 -2.85 -6.58
N PRO A 32 -5.72 -3.57 -6.66
CA PRO A 32 -5.40 -4.33 -7.85
C PRO A 32 -6.45 -5.43 -8.05
N LEU A 33 -6.91 -5.60 -9.29
CA LEU A 33 -7.79 -6.73 -9.61
C LEU A 33 -7.06 -8.03 -9.26
N LEU A 34 -7.76 -8.96 -8.63
CA LEU A 34 -7.21 -10.29 -8.35
C LEU A 34 -6.73 -10.93 -9.64
N GLY A 35 -5.50 -11.47 -9.63
CA GLY A 35 -4.89 -12.08 -10.81
C GLY A 35 -4.37 -11.10 -11.86
N SER A 36 -4.42 -9.78 -11.64
CA SER A 36 -3.84 -8.79 -12.56
C SER A 36 -2.32 -8.88 -12.68
N ASN A 37 -1.65 -9.42 -11.65
CA ASN A 37 -0.22 -9.73 -11.70
C ASN A 37 -0.01 -11.18 -12.17
N PRO A 38 0.52 -11.43 -13.38
CA PRO A 38 0.71 -12.79 -13.88
C PRO A 38 1.73 -13.60 -13.08
N CYS A 39 2.63 -12.95 -12.34
CA CYS A 39 3.55 -13.64 -11.43
C CYS A 39 2.84 -14.29 -10.25
N THR A 40 1.57 -13.95 -9.97
CA THR A 40 0.76 -14.63 -8.95
C THR A 40 -0.05 -15.80 -9.50
N TRP A 41 0.08 -16.14 -10.79
CA TRP A 41 -0.62 -17.29 -11.40
C TRP A 41 0.05 -18.63 -11.06
N GLY A 42 1.32 -18.60 -10.64
CA GLY A 42 2.07 -19.77 -10.17
C GLY A 42 3.11 -20.31 -11.16
N PRO A 43 3.80 -21.41 -10.79
CA PRO A 43 5.01 -21.92 -11.45
C PRO A 43 4.81 -22.23 -12.93
N SER A 44 3.62 -22.70 -13.30
CA SER A 44 3.26 -22.95 -14.69
C SER A 44 3.37 -21.72 -15.58
N PHE A 45 3.28 -20.50 -15.03
CA PHE A 45 3.51 -19.26 -15.78
C PHE A 45 4.97 -18.82 -15.71
N TRP A 46 5.52 -18.64 -14.50
CA TRP A 46 6.87 -18.06 -14.36
C TRP A 46 7.99 -18.99 -14.80
N CYS A 47 7.78 -20.33 -14.78
CA CYS A 47 8.73 -21.30 -15.34
C CYS A 47 8.47 -21.66 -16.82
N ALA A 48 7.47 -21.06 -17.47
CA ALA A 48 7.17 -21.39 -18.87
C ALA A 48 8.23 -20.86 -19.86
N SER A 49 8.95 -19.80 -19.51
CA SER A 49 9.99 -19.19 -20.34
C SER A 49 10.96 -18.34 -19.52
N GLU A 50 12.17 -18.13 -20.04
CA GLU A 50 13.17 -17.24 -19.43
C GLU A 50 12.66 -15.78 -19.34
N GLU A 51 11.82 -15.35 -20.28
CA GLU A 51 11.19 -14.03 -20.25
C GLU A 51 10.25 -13.88 -19.06
N ASN A 52 9.41 -14.89 -18.79
CA ASN A 52 8.51 -14.88 -17.64
C ASN A 52 9.28 -14.93 -16.33
N MET A 53 10.37 -15.71 -16.27
CA MET A 53 11.29 -15.76 -15.13
C MET A 53 11.86 -14.38 -14.83
N LYS A 54 12.45 -13.71 -15.85
CA LYS A 54 13.00 -12.35 -15.72
C LYS A 54 11.94 -11.35 -15.28
N ARG A 55 10.75 -11.42 -15.87
CA ARG A 55 9.62 -10.54 -15.54
C ARG A 55 9.16 -10.72 -14.08
N CYS A 56 9.19 -11.94 -13.57
CA CYS A 56 8.75 -12.28 -12.22
C CYS A 56 9.89 -12.28 -11.18
N GLY A 57 11.13 -12.05 -11.59
CA GLY A 57 12.30 -12.06 -10.70
C GLY A 57 12.62 -13.45 -10.15
N VAL A 58 12.35 -14.50 -10.92
CA VAL A 58 12.53 -15.89 -10.52
C VAL A 58 13.78 -16.49 -11.19
N THR A 59 14.55 -17.28 -10.46
CA THR A 59 15.73 -17.99 -10.99
C THR A 59 15.38 -19.36 -11.57
N ALA A 60 16.31 -19.93 -12.36
CA ALA A 60 16.17 -21.28 -12.91
C ALA A 60 16.13 -22.33 -11.78
N GLU A 61 16.93 -22.12 -10.73
CA GLU A 61 17.03 -23.00 -9.56
C GLU A 61 15.69 -23.09 -8.81
N GLU A 62 14.95 -21.98 -8.70
CA GLU A 62 13.61 -21.96 -8.10
C GLU A 62 12.59 -22.76 -8.93
N CYS A 63 12.71 -22.73 -10.26
CA CYS A 63 11.89 -23.56 -11.15
C CYS A 63 12.25 -25.05 -11.05
N GLU A 64 13.53 -25.39 -11.02
CA GLU A 64 13.99 -26.76 -10.85
C GLU A 64 13.53 -27.34 -9.51
N LYS A 65 13.62 -26.56 -8.43
CA LYS A 65 13.11 -26.95 -7.12
C LYS A 65 11.61 -27.24 -7.15
N TYR A 66 10.82 -26.36 -7.78
CA TYR A 66 9.38 -26.61 -7.94
C TYR A 66 9.10 -27.87 -8.75
N ALA A 67 9.89 -28.14 -9.80
CA ALA A 67 9.75 -29.36 -10.58
C ALA A 67 10.06 -30.61 -9.74
N SER A 68 11.07 -30.56 -8.86
CA SER A 68 11.39 -31.67 -7.96
C SER A 68 10.38 -31.87 -6.83
N ASP A 69 9.75 -30.80 -6.33
CA ASP A 69 8.75 -30.90 -5.26
C ASP A 69 7.41 -31.50 -5.75
N VAL A 70 7.21 -31.52 -7.08
CA VAL A 70 5.99 -32.06 -7.73
C VAL A 70 6.13 -33.54 -8.11
N TYR A 71 7.34 -34.10 -8.17
CA TYR A 71 7.63 -35.49 -8.55
C TYR A 71 8.15 -36.32 -7.38
#